data_AF-A0A1I6VMG5-F1
#
_entry.id   AF-A0A1I6VMG5-F1
#
_cell.length_a   1.000
_cell.length_b   1.000
_cell.length_c   1.000
_cell.angle_alpha   90.00
_cell.angle_beta   90.00
_cell.angle_gamma   90.00
#
_symmetry.space_group_name_H-M   'P 1'
#
loop_
_entity.id
_entity.type
_entity.pdbx_description
1 polymer ?
#
loop_
_entity_poly.entity_id
_entity_poly.type
_entity_poly.pdbx_seq_one_letter_code
_entity_poly.pdbx_strand_id
1 'polypeptide(L)' 'MDAAGGPEPTVAEVIAMQDPGDRDACRADLDAATPATFPRIYRRWWAYGLLAQRDGRVERYVQAHRGGGDWREISAA' A
#
# COMPACT_ATOMS: atom_id res chain seq x y z
N MET A 1 -27.42 1.40 7.79
CA MET A 1 -26.10 1.02 7.28
C MET A 1 -25.26 2.28 7.31
N ASP A 2 -24.64 2.54 8.45
CA ASP A 2 -23.81 3.71 8.66
C ASP A 2 -22.63 3.66 7.69
N ALA A 3 -22.51 4.69 6.85
CA ALA A 3 -21.34 4.92 6.04
C ALA A 3 -20.19 5.23 6.99
N ALA A 4 -19.50 4.18 7.46
CA ALA A 4 -18.18 4.27 8.06
C ALA A 4 -17.16 4.63 6.97
N GLY A 5 -17.37 5.77 6.31
CA GLY A 5 -16.44 6.38 5.36
C GLY A 5 -15.73 7.50 6.08
N GLY A 6 -14.65 7.18 6.79
CA GLY A 6 -13.70 8.20 7.23
C GLY A 6 -13.21 9.04 6.04
N PRO A 7 -12.61 10.23 6.28
CA PRO A 7 -12.08 11.04 5.19
C PRO A 7 -11.08 10.24 4.35
N GLU A 8 -11.12 10.40 3.02
CA GLU A 8 -10.11 9.81 2.13
C GLU A 8 -8.71 10.30 2.56
N PRO A 9 -7.70 9.41 2.68
CA PRO A 9 -6.37 9.81 3.13
C PRO A 9 -5.70 10.76 2.14
N THR A 10 -4.91 11.68 2.65
CA THR A 10 -4.03 12.52 1.82
C THR A 10 -3.00 11.67 1.07
N VAL A 11 -2.41 12.24 0.02
CA VAL A 11 -1.28 11.61 -0.70
C VAL A 11 -0.14 11.25 0.26
N ALA A 12 0.17 12.12 1.21
CA ALA A 12 1.21 11.87 2.19
C ALA A 12 0.89 10.66 3.08
N GLU A 13 -0.36 10.52 3.52
CA GLU A 13 -0.83 9.37 4.29
C GLU A 13 -0.82 8.09 3.45
N VAL A 14 -1.22 8.15 2.18
CA VAL A 14 -1.14 7.02 1.25
C VAL A 14 0.31 6.57 1.05
N ILE A 15 1.28 7.49 0.97
CA ILE A 15 2.71 7.11 0.90
C ILE A 15 3.17 6.51 2.23
N ALA A 16 2.79 7.10 3.36
CA ALA A 16 3.22 6.65 4.69
C ALA A 16 2.75 5.24 5.03
N MET A 17 1.55 4.85 4.59
CA MET A 17 1.00 3.51 4.81
C MET A 17 1.66 2.40 3.97
N GLN A 18 2.47 2.73 2.97
CA GLN A 18 3.16 1.72 2.17
C GLN A 18 4.31 1.06 2.96
N ASP A 19 4.61 -0.18 2.58
CA ASP A 19 5.83 -0.86 2.99
C ASP A 19 7.06 -0.02 2.59
N PRO A 20 8.15 -0.02 3.39
CA PRO A 20 9.31 0.82 3.13
C PRO A 20 9.91 0.68 1.72
N GLY A 21 9.87 -0.53 1.13
CA GLY A 21 10.38 -0.79 -0.22
C GLY A 21 9.53 -0.21 -1.35
N ASP A 22 8.26 0.12 -1.10
CA ASP A 22 7.31 0.58 -2.12
C ASP A 22 7.05 2.10 -2.04
N ARG A 23 7.56 2.78 -1.01
CA ARG A 23 7.31 4.21 -0.77
C ARG A 23 7.80 5.11 -1.90
N ASP A 24 9.00 4.84 -2.43
CA ASP A 24 9.58 5.64 -3.50
C ASP A 24 8.84 5.42 -4.82
N ALA A 25 8.42 4.19 -5.12
CA ALA A 25 7.60 3.88 -6.28
C ALA A 25 6.22 4.54 -6.18
N CYS A 26 5.60 4.49 -5.01
CA CYS A 26 4.32 5.17 -4.73
C CYS A 26 4.44 6.68 -4.94
N ARG A 27 5.49 7.30 -4.40
CA ARG A 27 5.76 8.74 -4.58
C ARG A 27 5.96 9.08 -6.06
N ALA A 28 6.82 8.36 -6.76
CA ALA A 28 7.12 8.62 -8.17
C ALA A 28 5.88 8.52 -9.06
N ASP A 29 5.03 7.51 -8.84
CA ASP A 29 3.80 7.32 -9.60
C ASP A 29 2.77 8.43 -9.33
N LEU A 30 2.65 8.88 -8.07
CA LEU A 30 1.71 9.94 -7.69
C LEU A 30 2.18 11.32 -8.17
N ASP A 31 3.48 11.59 -8.11
CA ASP A 31 4.09 12.83 -8.62
C ASP A 31 4.00 12.92 -10.15
N ALA A 32 4.11 11.80 -10.86
CA ALA A 32 3.98 11.74 -12.32
C ALA A 32 2.53 11.69 -12.82
N ALA A 33 1.54 11.53 -11.93
CA ALA A 33 0.15 11.37 -12.32
C ALA A 33 -0.45 12.67 -12.87
N THR A 34 -1.10 12.56 -14.03
CA THR A 34 -1.91 13.66 -14.58
C THR A 34 -3.28 13.73 -13.90
N PRO A 35 -4.02 14.85 -13.97
CA PRO A 35 -5.37 14.95 -13.41
C PRO A 35 -6.33 13.84 -13.88
N ALA A 36 -6.17 13.35 -15.12
CA ALA A 36 -6.98 12.26 -15.67
C ALA A 36 -6.62 10.88 -15.08
N THR A 37 -5.34 10.64 -14.78
CA THR A 37 -4.84 9.34 -14.30
C THR A 37 -4.75 9.26 -12.77
N PHE A 38 -4.68 10.41 -12.10
CA PHE A 38 -4.48 10.51 -10.65
C PHE A 38 -5.50 9.71 -9.84
N PRO A 39 -6.83 9.79 -10.09
CA PRO A 39 -7.79 9.03 -9.27
C PRO A 39 -7.55 7.52 -9.30
N ARG A 40 -7.13 6.98 -10.46
CA ARG A 40 -6.83 5.56 -10.62
C ARG A 40 -5.54 5.16 -9.90
N ILE A 41 -4.48 5.96 -10.05
CA ILE A 41 -3.17 5.70 -9.43
C ILE A 41 -3.27 5.83 -7.91
N TYR A 42 -3.94 6.88 -7.42
CA TYR A 42 -4.22 7.10 -6.01
C TYR A 42 -5.00 5.92 -5.39
N ARG A 43 -6.12 5.50 -6.00
CA ARG A 43 -6.91 4.36 -5.49
C ARG A 43 -6.13 3.05 -5.45
N ARG A 44 -5.26 2.80 -6.45
CA ARG A 44 -4.40 1.61 -6.46
C ARG A 44 -3.44 1.61 -5.27
N TRP A 45 -2.72 2.70 -5.05
CA TRP A 45 -1.77 2.80 -3.95
C TRP A 45 -2.45 2.83 -2.59
N TRP A 46 -3.62 3.45 -2.48
CA TRP A 46 -4.43 3.38 -1.26
C TRP A 46 -4.82 1.93 -0.94
N ALA A 47 -5.29 1.15 -1.91
CA ALA A 47 -5.58 -0.27 -1.70
C ALA A 47 -4.33 -1.08 -1.26
N TYR A 48 -3.17 -0.82 -1.87
CA TYR A 48 -1.91 -1.46 -1.47
C TYR A 48 -1.49 -1.09 -0.05
N GLY A 49 -1.65 0.17 0.33
CA GLY A 49 -1.37 0.63 1.67
C GLY A 49 -2.29 -0.01 2.71
N LEU A 50 -3.60 -0.11 2.43
CA LEU A 50 -4.53 -0.85 3.30
C LEU A 50 -4.14 -2.32 3.46
N LEU A 51 -3.64 -2.96 2.40
CA LEU A 51 -3.13 -4.33 2.47
C LEU A 51 -1.82 -4.42 3.27
N ALA A 52 -0.94 -3.42 3.19
CA ALA A 52 0.30 -3.36 3.98
C ALA A 52 0.02 -3.18 5.48
N GLN A 53 -1.06 -2.47 5.83
CA GLN A 53 -1.49 -2.26 7.22
C GLN A 53 -2.23 -3.47 7.85
N ARG A 54 -2.58 -4.52 7.08
CA ARG A 54 -3.20 -5.73 7.66
C ARG A 54 -2.21 -6.47 8.57
N ASP A 55 -2.63 -6.68 9.81
CA ASP A 55 -1.85 -7.37 10.85
C ASP A 55 -1.21 -8.68 10.35
N GLY A 56 0.08 -8.85 10.65
CA GLY A 56 0.87 -10.04 10.30
C GLY A 56 1.57 -10.00 8.93
N ARG A 57 1.25 -9.04 8.03
CA ARG A 57 1.93 -8.96 6.73
C ARG A 57 3.35 -8.40 6.83
N VAL A 58 3.57 -7.37 7.65
CA VAL A 58 4.90 -6.81 7.93
C VAL A 58 5.80 -7.86 8.57
N GLU A 59 5.31 -8.63 9.54
CA GLU A 59 6.07 -9.74 10.17
C GLU A 59 6.40 -10.85 9.18
N ARG A 60 5.45 -11.23 8.30
CA ARG A 60 5.69 -12.22 7.23
C ARG A 60 6.68 -11.72 6.18
N TYR A 61 6.62 -10.45 5.80
CA TYR A 61 7.57 -9.83 4.88
C TYR A 61 8.98 -9.81 5.49
N VAL A 62 9.12 -9.43 6.77
CA VAL A 62 10.39 -9.44 7.50
C VAL A 62 10.95 -10.87 7.66
N GLN A 63 10.10 -11.87 7.91
CA GLN A 63 10.52 -13.27 7.94
C GLN A 63 10.96 -13.79 6.56
N ALA A 64 10.23 -13.46 5.49
CA ALA A 64 10.59 -13.83 4.12
C ALA A 64 11.93 -13.17 3.69
N HIS A 65 12.16 -11.91 4.05
CA HIS A 65 13.39 -11.18 3.69
C HIS A 65 14.64 -11.64 4.44
N ARG A 66 14.48 -12.24 5.64
CA ARG A 66 15.59 -12.80 6.44
C ARG A 66 15.91 -14.27 6.14
N GLY A 67 15.32 -14.84 5.07
CA GLY A 67 15.61 -16.21 4.60
C GLY A 67 14.62 -17.29 5.08
N GLY A 68 13.40 -16.91 5.50
CA GLY A 68 12.47 -17.81 6.18
C GLY A 68 11.12 -18.10 5.50
N GLY A 69 10.89 -17.81 4.21
CA GLY A 69 9.62 -18.20 3.58
C GLY A 69 9.41 -17.77 2.12
N ASP A 70 8.62 -18.55 1.39
CA ASP A 70 8.26 -18.32 -0.01
C ASP A 70 7.30 -17.12 -0.14
N TRP A 71 7.72 -16.10 -0.87
CA TRP A 71 6.97 -14.86 -1.13
C TRP A 71 5.57 -15.12 -1.70
N ARG A 72 5.34 -16.26 -2.35
CA ARG A 72 4.05 -16.62 -2.97
C ARG A 72 2.94 -16.87 -1.96
N GLU A 73 3.24 -17.25 -0.73
CA GLU A 73 2.22 -17.49 0.30
C GLU A 73 1.61 -16.20 0.87
N ILE A 74 2.30 -15.07 0.74
CA ILE A 74 1.87 -13.75 1.26
C ILE A 74 0.83 -13.08 0.34
N SER A 75 0.82 -13.44 -0.95
CA SER A 75 -0.14 -12.91 -1.93
C SER A 75 -1.46 -13.69 -2.00
N ALA A 76 -1.54 -14.87 -1.38
CA ALA A 76 -2.70 -15.77 -1.48
C ALA A 76 -3.62 -15.77 -0.24
N ALA A 77 -3.28 -15.03 0.82
CA ALA A 77 -4.01 -14.98 2.10
C ALA A 77 -4.74 -13.66 2.34
#